data_AF-K7KKK0-F1
#
_entry.id   AF-K7KKK0-F1
#
_cell.length_a   1.000
_cell.length_b   1.000
_cell.length_c   1.000
_cell.angle_alpha   90.00
_cell.angle_beta   90.00
_cell.angle_gamma   90.00
#
_symmetry.space_group_name_H-M   'P 1'
#
loop_
_entity.id
_entity.type
_entity.pdbx_description
1 polymer ?
#
loop_
_entity_poly.entity_id
_entity_poly.type
_entity_poly.pdbx_seq_one_letter_code
_entity_poly.pdbx_strand_id
1 'polypeptide(L)'
;MFTRVCNYSRYVMSQVNRETRKFMHKYDVTLDVCISLVLSQSKVICPQSQEENESIDVCKDDKVTNYLNWRDVQEKLHAKLVGVRKWDVCSNNILDYDMLNLEVPTLLVVGSLIKFGVKVLIYNGNQDFVIPLTGSRP
;
A
#
# COMPACT_ATOMS: atom_id res chain seq x y z
N MET A 1 -2.67 -5.65 30.46
CA MET A 1 -1.84 -4.45 30.16
C MET A 1 -1.59 -4.33 28.65
N PHE A 2 -1.14 -5.39 27.97
CA PHE A 2 -0.86 -5.40 26.51
C PHE A 2 -1.99 -4.88 25.62
N THR A 3 -3.23 -5.37 25.75
CA THR A 3 -4.36 -4.95 24.90
C THR A 3 -4.65 -3.46 24.96
N ARG A 4 -4.44 -2.80 26.11
CA ARG A 4 -4.63 -1.34 26.25
C ARG A 4 -3.56 -0.57 25.46
N VAL A 5 -2.31 -1.04 25.49
CA VAL A 5 -1.20 -0.44 24.75
C VAL A 5 -1.42 -0.60 23.25
N CYS A 6 -1.84 -1.78 22.79
CA CYS A 6 -2.15 -2.02 21.38
C CYS A 6 -3.34 -1.19 20.88
N ASN A 7 -4.42 -1.10 21.65
CA ASN A 7 -5.55 -0.24 21.29
C ASN A 7 -5.14 1.23 21.20
N TYR A 8 -4.28 1.69 22.11
CA TYR A 8 -3.74 3.04 22.08
C TYR A 8 -2.83 3.27 20.86
N SER A 9 -1.93 2.34 20.54
CA SER A 9 -1.07 2.46 19.36
C SER A 9 -1.87 2.44 18.06
N ARG A 10 -2.93 1.63 17.96
CA ARG A 10 -3.88 1.63 16.84
C ARG A 10 -4.60 2.97 16.71
N TYR A 11 -5.05 3.54 17.81
CA TYR A 11 -5.66 4.87 17.82
C TYR A 11 -4.67 5.93 17.30
N VAL A 12 -3.46 5.98 17.86
CA VAL A 12 -2.41 6.92 17.44
C VAL A 12 -2.07 6.74 15.96
N MET A 13 -1.88 5.50 15.51
CA MET A 13 -1.59 5.18 14.12
C MET A 13 -2.73 5.59 13.19
N SER A 14 -3.99 5.48 13.63
CA SER A 14 -5.14 5.96 12.86
C SER A 14 -5.16 7.48 12.72
N GLN A 15 -4.78 8.23 13.77
CA GLN A 15 -4.68 9.70 13.72
C GLN A 15 -3.55 10.11 12.79
N VAL A 16 -2.36 9.53 12.99
CA VAL A 16 -1.17 9.77 12.15
C VAL A 16 -1.51 9.50 10.68
N ASN A 17 -2.10 8.35 10.36
CA ASN A 17 -2.57 8.04 9.01
C ASN A 17 -3.53 9.10 8.45
N ARG A 18 -4.49 9.58 9.25
CA ARG A 18 -5.47 10.56 8.79
C ARG A 18 -4.83 11.91 8.46
N GLU A 19 -3.85 12.33 9.26
CA GLU A 19 -3.16 13.61 9.07
C GLU A 19 -2.12 13.54 7.93
N THR A 20 -1.37 12.44 7.81
CA THR A 20 -0.27 12.33 6.83
C THR A 20 -0.72 11.96 5.43
N ARG A 21 -1.82 11.19 5.28
CA ARG A 21 -2.31 10.71 3.97
C ARG A 21 -2.59 11.80 2.93
N LYS A 22 -2.72 13.06 3.35
CA LYS A 22 -2.95 14.20 2.44
C LYS A 22 -1.67 14.73 1.79
N PHE A 23 -0.51 14.33 2.31
CA PHE A 23 0.78 14.95 1.98
C PHE A 23 1.85 13.95 1.55
N MET A 24 1.67 12.66 1.85
CA MET A 24 2.64 11.62 1.52
C MET A 24 1.95 10.34 1.01
N HIS A 25 2.65 9.63 0.14
CA HIS A 25 2.23 8.32 -0.33
C HIS A 25 2.21 7.31 0.81
N LYS A 26 1.18 6.45 0.84
CA LYS A 26 0.95 5.51 1.95
C LYS A 26 2.09 4.50 2.14
N TYR A 27 2.79 4.11 1.07
CA TYR A 27 3.80 3.06 1.08
C TYR A 27 5.23 3.57 0.91
N ASP A 28 5.41 4.88 0.73
CA ASP A 28 6.72 5.51 0.58
C ASP A 28 6.64 6.95 1.10
N VAL A 29 7.27 7.20 2.25
CA VAL A 29 7.26 8.53 2.89
C VAL A 29 7.97 9.63 2.07
N THR A 30 8.74 9.24 1.05
CA THR A 30 9.49 10.18 0.19
C THR A 30 8.69 10.65 -1.03
N LEU A 31 7.56 10.00 -1.32
CA LEU A 31 6.70 10.34 -2.45
C LEU A 31 5.52 11.23 -2.02
N ASP A 32 5.13 12.15 -2.92
CA ASP A 32 3.92 12.96 -2.78
C ASP A 32 2.65 12.09 -2.94
N VAL A 33 1.47 12.66 -2.78
CA VAL A 33 0.20 11.99 -3.10
C VAL A 33 -0.08 12.02 -4.59
N CYS A 34 -0.79 11.01 -5.10
CA CYS A 34 -1.29 11.08 -6.47
C CYS A 34 -2.36 12.18 -6.55
N ILE A 35 -2.03 13.23 -7.28
CA ILE A 35 -2.94 14.35 -7.52
C ILE A 35 -3.80 14.03 -8.74
N SER A 36 -5.12 14.17 -8.62
CA SER A 36 -6.06 13.98 -9.72
C SER A 36 -5.65 14.77 -10.98
N LEU A 37 -5.91 14.21 -12.16
CA LEU A 37 -5.67 14.84 -13.47
C LEU A 37 -6.17 16.29 -13.58
N VAL A 38 -7.30 16.63 -12.94
CA VAL A 38 -7.84 18.00 -12.94
C VAL A 38 -6.90 18.97 -12.21
N LEU A 39 -6.30 18.53 -11.11
CA LEU A 39 -5.37 19.33 -10.33
C LEU A 39 -3.98 19.32 -10.98
N SER A 40 -3.55 18.23 -11.64
CA SER A 40 -2.29 18.23 -12.40
C SER A 40 -2.32 19.21 -13.58
N GLN A 41 -3.48 19.41 -14.21
CA GLN A 41 -3.66 20.47 -15.23
C GLN A 41 -3.40 21.88 -14.67
N SER A 42 -3.78 22.15 -13.42
CA SER A 42 -3.46 23.44 -12.77
C SER A 42 -1.95 23.63 -12.54
N LYS A 43 -1.19 22.56 -12.29
CA LYS A 43 0.29 22.62 -12.20
C LYS A 43 0.95 22.97 -13.55
N VAL A 44 0.33 22.64 -14.68
CA VAL A 44 0.80 23.09 -16.01
C VAL A 44 0.55 24.60 -16.19
N ILE A 45 -0.56 25.12 -15.65
CA ILE A 45 -0.92 26.55 -15.72
C ILE A 45 -0.01 27.40 -14.82
N CYS A 46 0.43 26.86 -13.68
CA CYS A 46 1.39 27.50 -12.78
C CYS A 46 2.61 26.60 -12.57
N PRO A 47 3.61 26.62 -13.48
CA PRO A 47 4.80 25.79 -13.34
C PRO A 47 5.60 26.23 -12.11
N GLN A 48 5.57 25.41 -11.06
CA GLN A 48 6.60 25.44 -10.03
C GLN A 48 7.80 24.66 -10.58
N SER A 49 9.00 25.24 -10.49
CA SER A 49 10.26 24.62 -10.94
C SER A 49 10.48 23.30 -10.17
N GLN A 50 10.03 22.19 -10.74
CA GLN A 50 10.46 20.87 -10.32
C GLN A 50 11.70 20.54 -11.14
N GLU A 51 12.84 20.45 -10.45
CA GLU A 51 14.09 19.95 -11.01
C GLU A 51 13.85 18.60 -11.70
N GLU A 52 14.50 18.40 -12.84
CA GLU A 52 14.45 17.21 -13.72
C GLU A 52 15.08 15.96 -13.07
N ASN A 53 14.74 15.65 -11.82
CA ASN A 53 15.02 14.36 -11.23
C ASN A 53 13.94 13.38 -11.68
N GLU A 54 14.37 12.23 -12.22
CA GLU A 54 13.52 11.10 -12.67
C GLU A 54 12.17 11.08 -11.97
N SER A 55 11.15 11.65 -12.62
CA SER A 55 9.89 11.92 -11.96
C SER A 55 9.21 10.58 -11.64
N ILE A 56 9.28 10.16 -10.38
CA ILE A 56 8.61 8.95 -9.93
C ILE A 56 7.11 9.17 -10.12
N ASP A 57 6.49 8.30 -10.91
CA ASP A 57 5.06 8.36 -11.18
C ASP A 57 4.26 7.87 -9.97
N VAL A 58 3.86 8.81 -9.13
CA VAL A 58 3.06 8.56 -7.93
C VAL A 58 1.68 7.97 -8.27
N CYS A 59 1.15 8.22 -9.47
CA CYS A 59 -0.16 7.74 -9.92
C CYS A 59 -0.08 6.42 -10.69
N LYS A 60 0.96 5.62 -10.46
CA LYS A 60 1.17 4.35 -11.16
C LYS A 60 -0.01 3.39 -11.03
N ASP A 61 -0.62 3.32 -9.84
CA ASP A 61 -1.75 2.42 -9.57
C ASP A 61 -2.98 2.76 -10.44
N ASP A 62 -3.23 4.05 -10.71
CA ASP A 62 -4.31 4.49 -11.60
C ASP A 62 -4.05 4.04 -13.04
N LYS A 63 -2.80 4.16 -13.52
CA LYS A 63 -2.41 3.69 -14.85
C LYS A 63 -2.57 2.18 -14.99
N VAL A 64 -2.15 1.42 -13.98
CA VAL A 64 -2.33 -0.04 -13.94
C VAL A 64 -3.81 -0.41 -13.93
N THR A 65 -4.61 0.26 -13.09
CA THR A 65 -6.05 0.03 -13.01
C THR A 65 -6.74 0.31 -14.34
N ASN A 66 -6.38 1.40 -15.02
CA ASN A 66 -6.92 1.72 -16.34
C ASN A 66 -6.52 0.67 -17.38
N TYR A 67 -5.24 0.28 -17.42
CA TYR A 67 -4.74 -0.71 -18.37
C TYR A 67 -5.42 -2.08 -18.21
N LEU A 68 -5.55 -2.56 -16.96
CA LEU A 68 -6.18 -3.86 -16.67
C LEU A 68 -7.71 -3.86 -16.86
N ASN A 69 -8.33 -2.69 -16.97
CA ASN A 69 -9.75 -2.55 -17.32
C ASN A 69 -10.00 -2.44 -18.83
N TRP A 70 -8.96 -2.42 -19.68
CA TRP A 70 -9.16 -2.54 -21.12
C TRP A 70 -9.65 -3.94 -21.47
N ARG A 71 -10.72 -4.01 -22.27
CA ARG A 71 -11.33 -5.28 -22.67
C ARG A 71 -10.36 -6.16 -23.44
N ASP A 72 -9.58 -5.53 -24.31
CA ASP A 72 -8.54 -6.11 -25.16
C ASP A 72 -7.47 -6.78 -24.28
N VAL A 73 -7.06 -6.08 -23.20
CA VAL A 73 -6.08 -6.58 -22.23
C VAL A 73 -6.67 -7.77 -21.47
N GLN A 74 -7.92 -7.68 -21.02
CA GLN A 74 -8.60 -8.80 -20.35
C GLN A 74 -8.74 -10.03 -21.25
N GLU A 75 -9.09 -9.84 -22.52
CA GLU A 75 -9.19 -10.90 -23.52
C GLU A 75 -7.83 -11.57 -23.76
N LYS A 76 -6.75 -10.78 -23.86
CA LYS A 76 -5.38 -11.31 -24.01
C LYS A 76 -4.83 -12.00 -22.76
N LEU A 77 -5.27 -11.59 -21.57
CA LEU A 77 -4.95 -12.26 -20.31
C LEU A 77 -5.87 -13.47 -20.02
N HIS A 78 -6.85 -13.75 -20.89
CA HIS A 78 -7.92 -14.73 -20.65
C HIS A 78 -8.66 -14.50 -19.31
N ALA A 79 -8.76 -13.24 -18.88
CA ALA A 79 -9.42 -12.83 -17.66
C ALA A 79 -10.91 -12.52 -17.93
N LYS A 80 -11.77 -12.85 -16.97
CA LYS A 80 -13.20 -12.49 -16.99
C LYS A 80 -13.58 -11.87 -15.65
N LEU A 81 -14.33 -10.78 -15.69
CA LEU A 81 -14.92 -10.20 -14.49
C LEU A 81 -16.12 -11.05 -14.07
N VAL A 82 -15.99 -11.76 -12.95
CA VAL A 82 -17.06 -12.60 -12.37
C VAL A 82 -17.42 -12.02 -11.02
N GLY A 83 -18.69 -11.62 -10.85
CA GLY A 83 -19.18 -11.04 -9.59
C GLY A 83 -18.67 -9.63 -9.26
N VAL A 84 -17.89 -9.00 -10.14
CA VAL A 84 -17.35 -7.63 -9.99
C VAL A 84 -17.57 -6.81 -11.26
N ARG A 85 -17.70 -5.49 -11.12
CA ARG A 85 -17.99 -4.59 -12.26
C ARG A 85 -16.75 -4.14 -13.03
N LYS A 86 -15.62 -4.04 -12.35
CA LYS A 86 -14.33 -3.60 -12.89
C LYS A 86 -13.21 -4.32 -12.13
N TRP A 87 -12.04 -4.42 -12.73
CA TRP A 87 -10.83 -4.76 -12.01
C TRP A 87 -10.44 -3.58 -11.10
N ASP A 88 -9.99 -3.86 -9.89
CA ASP A 88 -9.54 -2.85 -8.93
C ASP A 88 -8.38 -3.42 -8.10
N VAL A 89 -7.53 -2.55 -7.55
CA VAL A 89 -6.31 -2.94 -6.81
C VAL A 89 -6.66 -3.73 -5.54
N CYS A 90 -7.74 -3.35 -4.86
CA CYS A 90 -8.23 -4.00 -3.65
C CYS A 90 -9.75 -4.15 -3.70
N SER A 91 -10.27 -5.23 -3.11
CA SER A 91 -11.71 -5.46 -2.98
C SER A 91 -12.22 -4.96 -1.63
N ASN A 92 -12.89 -3.81 -1.60
CA ASN A 92 -13.37 -3.21 -0.35
C ASN A 92 -14.50 -4.00 0.34
N ASN A 93 -15.25 -4.82 -0.40
CA ASN A 93 -16.48 -5.46 0.11
C ASN A 93 -16.44 -7.00 0.04
N ILE A 94 -15.33 -7.60 -0.40
CA ILE A 94 -15.21 -9.06 -0.56
C ILE A 94 -14.39 -9.66 0.59
N LEU A 95 -13.39 -8.92 1.09
CA LEU A 95 -12.47 -9.39 2.13
C LEU A 95 -12.79 -8.66 3.43
N ASP A 96 -13.35 -9.39 4.40
CA ASP A 96 -13.54 -8.90 5.76
C ASP A 96 -12.45 -9.49 6.66
N TYR A 97 -11.37 -8.73 6.83
CA TYR A 97 -10.26 -9.13 7.67
C TYR A 97 -10.63 -8.93 9.14
N ASP A 98 -10.42 -9.95 9.96
CA ASP A 98 -10.42 -9.76 11.41
C ASP A 98 -9.21 -8.91 11.80
N MET A 99 -9.48 -7.65 12.09
CA MET A 99 -8.47 -6.66 12.46
C MET A 99 -7.81 -6.96 13.82
N LEU A 100 -8.26 -7.97 14.58
CA LEU A 100 -7.56 -8.48 15.75
C LEU A 100 -6.40 -9.40 15.36
N ASN A 101 -6.46 -10.04 14.19
CA ASN A 101 -5.39 -10.92 13.71
C ASN A 101 -4.10 -10.19 13.33
N LEU A 102 -4.15 -8.87 13.14
CA LEU A 102 -2.96 -8.04 12.85
C LEU A 102 -1.88 -8.14 13.93
N GLU A 103 -2.27 -8.46 15.17
CA GLU A 103 -1.37 -8.54 16.32
C GLU A 103 -0.94 -9.98 16.64
N VAL A 104 -1.42 -10.97 15.88
CA VAL A 104 -1.05 -12.37 16.08
C VAL A 104 0.37 -12.60 15.54
N PRO A 105 1.36 -12.94 16.38
CA PRO A 105 2.74 -13.05 15.94
C PRO A 105 2.94 -14.27 15.05
N THR A 106 3.55 -14.06 13.88
CA THR A 106 3.92 -15.14 12.94
C THR A 106 5.26 -15.78 13.27
N LEU A 107 5.97 -15.29 14.30
CA LEU A 107 7.31 -15.73 14.68
C LEU A 107 7.40 -17.24 14.94
N LEU A 108 6.38 -17.85 15.53
CA LEU A 108 6.35 -19.30 15.77
C LEU A 108 6.28 -20.11 14.47
N VAL A 109 5.52 -19.61 13.48
CA VAL A 109 5.41 -20.24 12.16
C VAL A 109 6.73 -20.12 11.42
N VAL A 110 7.32 -18.93 11.37
CA VAL A 110 8.62 -18.69 10.74
C VAL A 110 9.72 -19.52 11.42
N GLY A 111 9.74 -19.57 12.75
CA GLY A 111 10.68 -20.39 13.51
C GLY A 111 10.55 -21.89 13.24
N SER A 112 9.32 -22.39 13.04
CA SER A 112 9.08 -23.78 12.64
C SER A 112 9.68 -24.07 11.26
N LEU A 113 9.40 -23.22 10.27
CA LEU A 113 9.92 -23.37 8.90
C LEU A 113 11.47 -23.41 8.87
N ILE A 114 12.12 -22.54 9.64
CA ILE A 114 13.58 -22.52 9.76
C ILE A 114 14.11 -23.84 10.35
N LYS A 115 13.45 -24.38 11.39
CA LYS A 115 13.83 -25.68 11.99
C LYS A 115 13.70 -26.85 11.02
N PHE A 116 12.76 -26.80 10.07
CA PHE A 116 12.61 -27.79 9.00
C PHE A 116 13.58 -27.58 7.82
N GLY A 117 14.50 -26.62 7.91
CA GLY A 117 15.50 -26.37 6.87
C GLY A 117 15.01 -25.48 5.72
N VAL A 118 13.86 -24.83 5.85
CA VAL A 118 13.38 -23.84 4.88
C VAL A 118 14.22 -22.56 5.00
N LYS A 119 14.80 -22.11 3.88
CA LYS A 119 15.52 -20.83 3.81
C LYS A 119 14.50 -19.69 3.82
N VAL A 120 14.60 -18.80 4.80
CA VAL A 120 13.70 -17.64 4.97
C VAL A 120 14.49 -16.35 4.77
N LEU A 121 13.95 -15.44 3.94
CA LEU A 121 14.43 -14.06 3.80
C LEU A 121 13.31 -13.11 4.24
N ILE A 122 13.59 -12.25 5.22
CA ILE A 122 12.70 -11.16 5.65
C ILE A 122 13.28 -9.86 5.10
N TYR A 123 12.47 -9.09 4.37
CA TYR A 123 12.87 -7.81 3.79
C TYR A 123 11.78 -6.76 4.03
N ASN A 124 12.19 -5.54 4.34
CA ASN A 124 11.32 -4.39 4.53
C ASN A 124 11.96 -3.17 3.87
N GLY A 125 11.14 -2.35 3.19
CA GLY A 125 11.57 -1.04 2.71
C GLY A 125 11.78 -0.09 3.88
N ASN A 126 12.91 0.62 3.92
CA ASN A 126 13.18 1.58 5.00
C ASN A 126 12.34 2.86 4.92
N GLN A 127 11.63 3.08 3.80
CA GLN A 127 10.70 4.20 3.60
C GLN A 127 9.22 3.79 3.68
N ASP A 128 8.90 2.52 4.02
CA ASP A 128 7.51 2.11 4.20
C ASP A 128 6.92 2.74 5.47
N PHE A 129 5.76 3.37 5.29
CA PHE A 129 5.01 4.00 6.36
C PHE A 129 4.00 3.04 7.02
N VAL A 130 3.52 2.02 6.29
CA VAL A 130 2.50 1.11 6.82
C VAL A 130 3.12 0.13 7.82
N ILE A 131 4.24 -0.49 7.46
CA ILE A 131 5.01 -1.39 8.33
C ILE A 131 6.44 -0.85 8.42
N PRO A 132 6.71 0.06 9.37
CA PRO A 132 8.04 0.65 9.48
C PRO A 132 9.08 -0.44 9.72
N LEU A 133 10.31 -0.23 9.23
CA LEU A 133 11.43 -1.15 9.40
C LEU A 133 11.62 -1.60 10.87
N THR A 134 11.33 -0.71 11.82
CA THR A 134 11.38 -0.97 13.25
C THR A 134 10.46 -2.11 13.72
N GLY A 135 9.38 -2.42 13.00
CA GLY A 135 8.48 -3.53 13.31
C GLY A 135 8.96 -4.89 12.78
N SER A 136 9.88 -4.89 11.81
CA SER A 136 10.41 -6.12 11.17
C SER A 136 11.74 -6.60 11.73
N ARG A 137 12.43 -5.74 12.49
CA ARG A 137 13.70 -6.10 13.11
C ARG A 137 13.41 -7.06 14.28
N PRO A 138 14.09 -8.23 14.35
CA PRO A 138 14.00 -9.12 15.51
C PRO A 138 14.47 -8.45 16.80
#